data_AF-A0A965V2L2-F1
#
_entry.id   AF-A0A965V2L2-F1
#
_cell.length_a   1.000
_cell.length_b   1.000
_cell.length_c   1.000
_cell.angle_alpha   90.00
_cell.angle_beta   90.00
_cell.angle_gamma   90.00
#
_symmetry.space_group_name_H-M   'P 1'
#
loop_
_entity.id
_entity.type
_entity.pdbx_description
1 polymer ?
#
loop_
_entity_poly.entity_id
_entity_poly.type
_entity_poly.pdbx_seq_one_letter_code
_entity_poly.pdbx_strand_id
1 'polypeptide(L)'
;MRQPLSEQGPISLYFLDGNISAAFSELLHSLGFQTETLHSLQELLSAERVVTEPLFYDSLSTPQKERCLLVGNCSTPEAFRCPVIRQPLTPAKVHTALQDFLGVNIDQ
;
A
#
# COMPACT_ATOMS: atom_id res chain seq x y z
N MET A 1 -3.93 -19.73 13.89
CA MET A 1 -2.48 -19.78 13.58
C MET A 1 -2.22 -18.75 12.51
N ARG A 2 -1.39 -17.72 12.75
CA ARG A 2 -1.05 -16.70 11.74
C ARG A 2 0.16 -17.21 10.95
N GLN A 3 0.06 -17.30 9.63
CA GLN A 3 1.15 -17.74 8.75
C GLN A 3 2.36 -16.80 8.85
N PRO A 4 3.59 -17.31 8.64
CA PRO A 4 4.78 -16.48 8.60
C PRO A 4 4.72 -15.49 7.43
N LEU A 5 5.15 -14.25 7.69
CA LEU A 5 5.13 -13.12 6.74
C LEU A 5 5.90 -13.38 5.43
N SER A 6 6.79 -14.37 5.42
CA SER A 6 7.60 -14.80 4.28
C SER A 6 6.85 -15.55 3.18
N GLU A 7 5.59 -15.96 3.40
CA GLU A 7 4.77 -16.62 2.37
C GLU A 7 3.84 -15.66 1.61
N GLN A 8 3.82 -14.38 1.99
CA GLN A 8 3.04 -13.37 1.29
C GLN A 8 3.96 -12.71 0.26
N GLY A 9 3.67 -12.86 -1.03
CA GLY A 9 4.48 -12.33 -2.12
C GLY A 9 4.78 -10.82 -2.02
N PRO A 10 5.56 -10.27 -2.96
CA PRO A 10 5.99 -8.88 -2.90
C PRO A 10 4.81 -7.92 -2.79
N ILE A 11 5.00 -6.81 -2.07
CA ILE A 11 4.03 -5.71 -2.03
C ILE A 11 4.24 -4.87 -3.30
N SER A 12 3.23 -4.80 -4.14
CA SER A 12 3.31 -4.04 -5.38
C SER A 12 3.08 -2.55 -5.12
N LEU A 13 3.89 -1.71 -5.76
CA LEU A 13 3.85 -0.25 -5.61
C LEU A 13 3.51 0.39 -6.95
N TYR A 14 2.44 1.19 -6.99
CA TYR A 14 2.07 1.90 -8.21
C TYR A 14 1.67 3.34 -7.89
N PHE A 15 2.53 4.27 -8.32
CA PHE A 15 2.33 5.71 -8.18
C PHE A 15 2.69 6.40 -9.49
N LEU A 16 2.01 7.51 -9.79
CA LEU A 16 2.39 8.39 -10.89
C LEU A 16 3.74 9.07 -10.63
N ASP A 17 4.04 9.38 -9.36
CA ASP A 17 5.32 9.93 -8.93
C ASP A 17 6.27 8.79 -8.49
N GLY A 18 7.31 8.55 -9.30
CA GLY A 18 8.33 7.54 -9.01
C GLY A 18 9.11 7.78 -7.71
N ASN A 19 9.17 9.02 -7.21
CA ASN A 19 9.80 9.31 -5.92
C ASN A 19 8.98 8.75 -4.75
N ILE A 20 7.65 8.74 -4.87
CA ILE A 20 6.77 8.14 -3.87
C ILE A 20 6.96 6.62 -3.88
N SER A 21 6.99 5.99 -5.05
CA SER A 21 7.29 4.56 -5.18
C SER A 21 8.63 4.21 -4.52
N ALA A 22 9.70 4.97 -4.79
CA ALA A 22 11.01 4.75 -4.20
C ALA A 22 10.98 4.88 -2.67
N ALA A 23 10.37 5.94 -2.14
CA ALA A 23 10.28 6.16 -0.70
C ALA A 23 9.53 5.04 0.03
N PHE A 24 8.41 4.57 -0.53
CA PHE A 24 7.68 3.43 0.03
C PHE A 24 8.45 2.11 -0.11
N SER A 25 9.17 1.92 -1.21
CA SER A 25 10.03 0.74 -1.40
C SER A 25 11.11 0.66 -0.32
N GLU A 26 11.84 1.75 -0.09
CA GLU A 26 12.88 1.81 0.94
C GLU A 26 12.31 1.56 2.34
N LEU A 27 11.16 2.17 2.64
CA LEU A 27 10.49 2.00 3.91
C LEU A 27 10.07 0.54 4.15
N LEU A 28 9.39 -0.08 3.19
CA LEU A 28 8.94 -1.47 3.30
C LEU A 28 10.12 -2.44 3.36
N HIS A 29 11.20 -2.19 2.62
CA HIS A 29 12.45 -2.96 2.70
C HIS A 29 13.08 -2.86 4.09
N SER A 30 13.08 -1.68 4.72
CA SER A 30 13.59 -1.50 6.09
C SER A 30 12.81 -2.30 7.13
N LEU A 31 11.54 -2.60 6.83
CA LEU A 31 10.65 -3.43 7.64
C LEU A 31 10.72 -4.93 7.28
N GLY A 32 11.61 -5.32 6.36
CA GLY A 32 11.83 -6.71 5.96
C GLY A 32 10.86 -7.24 4.91
N PHE A 33 10.06 -6.37 4.25
CA PHE A 33 9.16 -6.77 3.18
C PHE A 33 9.83 -6.66 1.81
N GLN A 34 9.50 -7.58 0.91
CA GLN A 34 9.84 -7.43 -0.50
C GLN A 34 8.82 -6.52 -1.19
N THR A 35 9.30 -5.71 -2.12
CA THR A 35 8.46 -4.83 -2.93
C THR A 35 8.77 -5.01 -4.41
N GLU A 36 7.78 -4.73 -5.23
CA GLU A 36 7.95 -4.58 -6.68
C GLU A 36 7.33 -3.25 -7.11
N THR A 37 8.06 -2.48 -7.93
CA THR A 37 7.51 -1.25 -8.51
C THR A 37 6.84 -1.60 -9.82
N LEU A 38 5.57 -1.26 -9.94
CA LEU A 38 4.78 -1.47 -11.14
C LEU A 38 4.88 -0.25 -12.05
N HIS A 39 4.79 -0.49 -13.35
CA HIS A 39 4.97 0.53 -14.39
C HIS A 39 3.75 0.73 -15.27
N SER A 40 2.71 -0.09 -15.10
CA SER A 40 1.48 0.00 -15.88
C SER A 40 0.23 -0.29 -15.05
N LEU A 41 -0.91 0.24 -15.51
CA LEU A 41 -2.20 -0.09 -14.91
C LEU A 41 -2.52 -1.60 -15.05
N GLN A 42 -2.04 -2.24 -16.12
CA GLN A 42 -2.25 -3.68 -16.32
C GLN A 42 -1.55 -4.52 -15.25
N GLU A 43 -0.33 -4.14 -14.87
CA GLU A 43 0.39 -4.74 -13.75
C GLU A 43 -0.37 -4.50 -12.44
N LEU A 44 -0.86 -3.28 -12.20
CA LEU A 44 -1.65 -2.94 -11.01
C LEU A 44 -2.86 -3.88 -10.87
N LEU A 45 -3.60 -4.09 -11.95
CA LEU A 45 -4.79 -4.94 -11.96
C LEU A 45 -4.48 -6.42 -11.71
N SER A 46 -3.24 -6.84 -11.92
CA SER A 46 -2.77 -8.21 -11.69
C SER A 46 -2.18 -8.43 -10.29
N ALA A 47 -1.91 -7.36 -9.55
CA ALA A 47 -1.30 -7.41 -8.23
C ALA A 47 -2.28 -7.86 -7.13
N GLU A 48 -1.85 -8.72 -6.22
CA GLU A 48 -2.71 -9.17 -5.11
C GLU A 48 -2.75 -8.19 -3.93
N ARG A 49 -1.64 -7.48 -3.69
CA ARG A 49 -1.46 -6.51 -2.60
C ARG A 49 -0.77 -5.28 -3.14
N VAL A 50 -1.39 -4.12 -2.99
CA VAL A 50 -0.89 -2.91 -3.63
C VAL A 50 -0.94 -1.70 -2.73
N VAL A 51 0.12 -0.89 -2.80
CA VAL A 51 0.15 0.47 -2.28
C VAL A 51 0.06 1.44 -3.46
N THR A 52 -0.96 2.30 -3.49
CA THR A 52 -1.23 3.16 -4.65
C THR A 52 -1.99 4.45 -4.30
N GLU A 53 -2.26 5.29 -5.28
CA GLU A 53 -3.01 6.54 -5.11
C GLU A 53 -4.53 6.30 -5.11
N PRO A 54 -5.31 7.12 -4.37
CA PRO A 54 -6.77 7.01 -4.35
C PRO A 54 -7.42 7.03 -5.74
N LEU A 55 -6.83 7.72 -6.72
CA LEU A 55 -7.37 7.83 -8.07
C LEU A 55 -7.44 6.48 -8.81
N PHE A 56 -6.64 5.49 -8.40
CA PHE A 56 -6.64 4.16 -8.98
C PHE A 56 -7.58 3.18 -8.26
N TYR A 57 -8.15 3.57 -7.12
CA TYR A 57 -8.93 2.68 -6.28
C TYR A 57 -10.12 2.06 -7.04
N ASP A 58 -10.81 2.83 -7.87
CA ASP A 58 -11.98 2.34 -8.61
C ASP A 58 -11.64 1.30 -9.67
N SER A 59 -10.41 1.29 -10.17
CA SER A 59 -9.92 0.29 -11.11
C SER A 59 -9.65 -1.06 -10.42
N LEU A 60 -9.47 -1.08 -9.10
CA LEU A 60 -9.16 -2.30 -8.36
C LEU A 60 -10.38 -3.21 -8.23
N SER A 61 -10.13 -4.52 -8.29
CA SER A 61 -11.13 -5.54 -7.96
C SER A 61 -11.53 -5.47 -6.47
N THR A 62 -12.71 -6.00 -6.12
CA THR A 62 -13.18 -6.02 -4.73
C THR A 62 -12.16 -6.64 -3.74
N PRO A 63 -11.51 -7.78 -4.06
CA PRO A 63 -10.47 -8.33 -3.18
C PRO A 63 -9.27 -7.39 -3.01
N GLN A 64 -8.84 -6.71 -4.08
CA GLN A 64 -7.74 -5.74 -4.02
C GLN A 64 -8.12 -4.52 -3.19
N LYS A 65 -9.37 -4.04 -3.28
CA LYS A 65 -9.87 -2.90 -2.48
C LYS A 65 -9.81 -3.13 -0.97
N GLU A 66 -9.86 -4.40 -0.53
CA GLU A 66 -9.76 -4.81 0.87
C GLU A 66 -8.31 -5.11 1.29
N ARG A 67 -7.38 -5.19 0.33
CA ARG A 67 -5.97 -5.58 0.50
C ARG A 67 -5.00 -4.55 -0.06
N CYS A 68 -5.44 -3.30 -0.23
CA CYS A 68 -4.60 -2.21 -0.67
C CYS A 68 -4.33 -1.22 0.46
N LEU A 69 -3.35 -0.34 0.23
CA LEU A 69 -3.08 0.84 1.05
C LEU A 69 -3.12 2.05 0.12
N LEU A 70 -3.97 3.02 0.42
CA LEU A 70 -4.07 4.24 -0.37
C LEU A 70 -3.23 5.35 0.22
N VAL A 71 -2.51 6.08 -0.63
CA VAL A 71 -1.62 7.18 -0.22
C VAL A 71 -1.89 8.39 -1.09
N GLY A 72 -2.37 9.49 -0.49
CA GLY A 72 -2.65 10.72 -1.22
C GLY A 72 -3.86 11.50 -0.71
N ASN A 73 -4.24 12.52 -1.46
CA ASN A 73 -5.43 13.31 -1.16
C ASN A 73 -6.68 12.59 -1.68
N CYS A 74 -7.71 12.49 -0.83
CA CYS A 74 -9.03 12.00 -1.22
C CYS A 74 -9.98 13.18 -1.23
N SER A 75 -10.44 13.58 -2.42
CA SER A 75 -11.45 14.62 -2.60
C SER A 75 -12.85 14.17 -2.18
N THR A 76 -13.13 12.87 -2.16
CA THR A 76 -14.37 12.29 -1.65
C THR A 76 -14.16 11.62 -0.29
N PRO A 77 -15.10 11.81 0.66
CA PRO A 77 -15.11 11.10 1.94
C PRO A 77 -15.67 9.68 1.81
N GLU A 78 -15.57 9.06 0.63
CA GLU A 78 -16.06 7.70 0.43
C GLU A 78 -15.31 6.74 1.37
N ALA A 79 -16.08 5.81 1.95
CA ALA A 79 -15.57 4.79 2.85
C ALA A 79 -14.74 3.78 2.07
N PHE A 80 -13.47 4.11 1.82
CA PHE A 80 -12.48 3.14 1.37
C PHE A 80 -12.51 1.93 2.30
N ARG A 81 -12.46 0.73 1.73
CA ARG A 81 -12.45 -0.54 2.49
C ARG A 81 -11.04 -0.91 2.99
N CYS A 82 -10.11 0.01 2.86
CA CYS A 82 -8.70 -0.14 3.14
C CYS A 82 -8.16 1.05 3.94
N PRO A 83 -6.99 0.89 4.57
CA PRO A 83 -6.28 2.00 5.19
C PRO A 83 -5.90 3.09 4.17
N VAL A 84 -5.91 4.35 4.62
CA VAL A 84 -5.61 5.51 3.77
C VAL A 84 -4.69 6.48 4.50
N ILE A 85 -3.55 6.82 3.89
CA ILE A 85 -2.64 7.85 4.37
C ILE A 85 -2.92 9.15 3.62
N ARG A 86 -3.61 10.07 4.30
CA ARG A 86 -3.89 11.42 3.79
C ARG A 86 -2.68 12.33 3.98
N GLN A 87 -2.36 13.15 2.97
CA GLN A 87 -1.31 14.15 3.08
C GLN A 87 -1.62 15.17 4.20
N PRO A 88 -0.58 15.75 4.85
CA PRO A 88 0.83 15.44 4.67
C PRO A 88 1.18 14.05 5.21
N LEU A 89 2.13 13.38 4.54
CA LEU A 89 2.70 12.11 4.99
C LEU A 89 3.57 12.39 6.21
N THR A 90 3.17 11.90 7.37
CA THR A 90 3.97 11.98 8.60
C THR A 90 4.43 10.59 9.00
N PRO A 91 5.59 10.43 9.67
CA PRO A 91 6.06 9.13 10.12
C PRO A 91 5.00 8.35 10.91
N ALA A 92 4.30 9.02 11.83
CA ALA A 92 3.23 8.40 12.63
C ALA A 92 2.06 7.87 11.77
N LYS A 93 1.57 8.65 10.79
CA LYS A 93 0.48 8.21 9.91
C LYS A 93 0.89 7.03 9.05
N VAL A 94 2.11 7.09 8.51
CA VAL A 94 2.67 6.02 7.68
C VAL A 94 2.81 4.74 8.50
N HIS A 95 3.34 4.85 9.71
CA HIS A 95 3.51 3.74 10.63
C HIS A 95 2.18 3.05 10.98
N THR A 96 1.19 3.79 11.46
CA THR A 96 -0.13 3.25 11.78
C THR A 96 -0.79 2.58 10.58
N ALA A 97 -0.74 3.22 9.42
CA ALA A 97 -1.34 2.66 8.21
C ALA A 97 -0.62 1.41 7.71
N LEU A 98 0.70 1.33 7.88
CA LEU A 98 1.47 0.12 7.58
C LEU A 98 1.16 -1.01 8.58
N GLN A 99 1.01 -0.71 9.88
CA GLN A 99 0.56 -1.70 10.86
C GLN A 99 -0.80 -2.31 10.45
N ASP A 100 -1.75 -1.45 10.08
CA ASP A 100 -3.09 -1.87 9.63
C ASP A 100 -3.04 -2.67 8.33
N PHE A 101 -2.26 -2.20 7.35
CA PHE A 101 -2.11 -2.83 6.04
C PHE A 101 -1.40 -4.18 6.08
N LEU A 102 -0.37 -4.29 6.92
CA LEU A 102 0.47 -5.49 7.04
C LEU A 102 -0.08 -6.47 8.08
N GLY A 103 -0.93 -6.01 9.00
CA GLY A 103 -1.43 -6.80 10.13
C GLY A 103 -0.33 -7.17 11.14
N VAL A 104 0.73 -6.36 11.23
CA VAL A 104 1.90 -6.57 12.10
C VAL A 104 2.05 -5.43 13.09
N ASN A 105 2.65 -5.71 14.25
CA ASN A 105 2.99 -4.68 15.22
C ASN A 105 4.41 -4.17 14.92
N ILE A 106 4.52 -2.96 14.35
CA ILE A 106 5.79 -2.30 14.04
C ILE A 106 6.33 -1.58 15.29
N ASP A 107 6.28 -2.19 16.48
CA ASP A 107 6.91 -1.63 17.69
C ASP A 107 8.20 -2.40 17.98
N GLN A 108 9.27 -2.12 17.21
CA GLN A 108 10.66 -2.47 17.55
C GLN A 108 11.66 -1.44 17.01
#